data_AF-A0A167AXC1-F1
#
_entry.id   AF-A0A167AXC1-F1
#
_cell.length_a   1.000
_cell.length_b   1.000
_cell.length_c   1.000
_cell.angle_alpha   90.00
_cell.angle_beta   90.00
_cell.angle_gamma   90.00
#
_symmetry.space_group_name_H-M   'P 1'
#
loop_
_entity.id
_entity.type
_entity.pdbx_description
1 polymer ?
#
loop_
_entity_poly.entity_id
_entity_poly.type
_entity_poly.pdbx_seq_one_letter_code
_entity_poly.pdbx_strand_id
1 'polypeptide(L)'
;MNRRLFRSRQPYPTRGPHAYRWLVDGGAFFPAMLQAIGCARHRVLLEMYLAESGPLFSRFVEALSDAARRGVRVHLLLDGFGGLGVSDADRERLLGAGVHLGTFNPLGWERLRLSLFRDHRKLLAVDGQVAFVGGAGLTDAFDPRVTGTGAWHDVMLEIRGPCVQDWEALFADAWQRWHHQDMPVLSNHASNGTQPSDQRDGRVMGHTEVGGQAVMRSVIATMKRSRRRIWLTTGYFVPTRRLRRILTKAARRGMDVRLLLPGPKTDHPGVWHAGRRFYGRLLRAGVRIFEFQPRCLHAKYVICDDWLTVGSSNLDHWTLRWNMEANQEVTDPTLVDQVADNFSRDLLQSQEWTLERWQARGLWARLMERLFGALDGWLVELGYLRDLRDADRALLRNRRPSPPVP
;
A
#
# COMPACT_ATOMS: atom_id res chain seq x y z
N MET A 1 27.84 24.56 8.06
CA MET A 1 27.95 23.61 6.93
C MET A 1 26.54 23.19 6.52
N ASN A 2 26.03 23.71 5.40
CA ASN A 2 24.62 23.60 4.98
C ASN A 2 24.22 22.15 4.69
N ARG A 3 23.54 21.49 5.65
CA ARG A 3 22.78 20.26 5.41
C ARG A 3 21.60 20.62 4.48
N ARG A 4 21.79 20.50 3.17
CA ARG A 4 20.65 20.46 2.24
C ARG A 4 19.80 19.26 2.63
N LEU A 5 18.71 19.53 3.35
CA LEU A 5 17.62 18.59 3.58
C LEU A 5 17.22 18.02 2.22
N PHE A 6 17.39 16.71 2.02
CA PHE A 6 16.82 16.01 0.88
C PHE A 6 15.31 16.24 0.95
N ARG A 7 14.79 17.17 0.14
CA ARG A 7 13.36 17.35 -0.03
C ARG A 7 13.04 16.72 -1.37
N SER A 8 12.56 15.49 -1.37
CA SER A 8 12.19 14.81 -2.61
C SER A 8 11.12 15.65 -3.33
N ARG A 9 11.34 15.94 -4.63
CA ARG A 9 10.30 16.57 -5.45
C ARG A 9 9.36 15.47 -5.92
N GLN A 10 8.29 15.25 -5.16
CA GLN A 10 7.19 14.40 -5.57
C GLN A 10 6.30 15.14 -6.59
N PRO A 11 5.76 14.45 -7.61
CA PRO A 11 5.95 13.04 -7.89
C PRO A 11 7.32 12.74 -8.53
N TYR A 12 7.92 11.57 -8.19
CA TYR A 12 9.21 11.15 -8.74
C TYR A 12 9.16 11.02 -10.28
N PRO A 13 10.29 11.18 -10.99
CA PRO A 13 10.34 11.01 -12.44
C PRO A 13 10.18 9.53 -12.84
N THR A 14 9.77 9.28 -14.08
CA THR A 14 9.89 7.93 -14.67
C THR A 14 11.35 7.63 -14.95
N ARG A 15 11.82 6.45 -14.56
CA ARG A 15 13.20 5.97 -14.70
C ARG A 15 13.23 4.59 -15.35
N GLY A 16 14.43 4.15 -15.72
CA GLY A 16 14.68 2.80 -16.22
C GLY A 16 16.12 2.66 -16.73
N PRO A 17 16.50 1.45 -17.19
CA PRO A 17 15.68 0.24 -17.18
C PRO A 17 15.62 -0.38 -15.79
N HIS A 18 14.64 -1.23 -15.53
CA HIS A 18 14.54 -2.01 -14.31
C HIS A 18 14.53 -3.51 -14.60
N ALA A 19 14.98 -4.29 -13.61
CA ALA A 19 14.66 -5.71 -13.53
C ALA A 19 13.59 -5.90 -12.45
N TYR A 20 12.50 -6.56 -12.83
CA TYR A 20 11.36 -6.81 -11.96
C TYR A 20 11.20 -8.31 -11.71
N ARG A 21 10.77 -8.67 -10.50
CA ARG A 21 10.32 -10.02 -10.20
C ARG A 21 8.99 -9.96 -9.45
N TRP A 22 7.95 -10.52 -10.06
CA TRP A 22 6.62 -10.68 -9.45
C TRP A 22 6.63 -11.86 -8.47
N LEU A 23 6.43 -11.58 -7.19
CA LEU A 23 6.45 -12.59 -6.13
C LEU A 23 5.04 -12.75 -5.56
N VAL A 24 4.49 -13.95 -5.68
CA VAL A 24 3.13 -14.29 -5.25
C VAL A 24 3.20 -15.13 -3.98
N ASP A 25 2.42 -14.75 -2.97
CA ASP A 25 2.34 -15.39 -1.64
C ASP A 25 3.63 -15.34 -0.81
N GLY A 26 3.46 -15.46 0.52
CA GLY A 26 4.57 -15.37 1.48
C GLY A 26 5.66 -16.42 1.28
N GLY A 27 5.32 -17.54 0.66
CA GLY A 27 6.28 -18.57 0.27
C GLY A 27 7.31 -18.10 -0.74
N ALA A 28 6.97 -17.13 -1.60
CA ALA A 28 7.89 -16.56 -2.57
C ALA A 28 8.57 -15.29 -2.05
N PHE A 29 7.82 -14.35 -1.45
CA PHE A 29 8.39 -13.05 -1.12
C PHE A 29 9.19 -13.01 0.19
N PHE A 30 8.81 -13.74 1.25
CA PHE A 30 9.57 -13.69 2.49
C PHE A 30 11.00 -14.26 2.37
N PRO A 31 11.22 -15.41 1.69
CA PRO A 31 12.59 -15.89 1.47
C PRO A 31 13.44 -14.91 0.68
N ALA A 32 12.88 -14.26 -0.35
CA ALA A 32 13.59 -13.26 -1.14
C ALA A 32 13.98 -12.02 -0.31
N MET A 33 13.07 -11.54 0.54
CA MET A 33 13.32 -10.43 1.45
C MET A 33 14.40 -10.76 2.48
N LEU A 34 14.30 -11.93 3.14
CA LEU A 34 15.28 -12.40 4.12
C LEU A 34 16.66 -12.60 3.49
N GLN A 35 16.72 -13.14 2.26
CA GLN A 35 17.96 -13.25 1.50
C GLN A 35 18.58 -11.88 1.22
N ALA A 36 17.80 -10.89 0.80
CA ALA A 36 18.29 -9.54 0.57
C ALA A 36 18.89 -8.92 1.84
N ILE A 37 18.22 -9.07 3.00
CA ILE A 37 18.73 -8.63 4.30
C ILE A 37 20.03 -9.38 4.67
N GLY A 38 20.08 -10.69 4.44
CA GLY A 38 21.27 -11.51 4.69
C GLY A 38 22.48 -11.11 3.84
N CYS A 39 22.25 -10.66 2.60
CA CYS A 39 23.29 -10.19 1.69
C CYS A 39 23.66 -8.71 1.84
N ALA A 40 22.94 -7.95 2.68
CA ALA A 40 23.17 -6.51 2.85
C ALA A 40 24.58 -6.21 3.37
N ARG A 41 25.20 -5.16 2.81
CA ARG A 41 26.57 -4.71 3.12
C ARG A 41 26.65 -3.31 3.71
N HIS A 42 25.68 -2.45 3.43
CA HIS A 42 25.76 -1.03 3.81
C HIS A 42 24.53 -0.58 4.60
N ARG A 43 23.32 -0.87 4.10
CA ARG A 43 22.08 -0.50 4.79
C ARG A 43 20.90 -1.40 4.45
N VAL A 44 19.99 -1.47 5.41
CA VAL A 44 18.64 -2.04 5.26
C VAL A 44 17.65 -1.00 5.76
N LEU A 45 16.70 -0.60 4.91
CA LEU A 45 15.59 0.28 5.26
C LEU A 45 14.30 -0.54 5.17
N LEU A 46 13.64 -0.76 6.29
CA LEU A 46 12.41 -1.54 6.37
C LEU A 46 11.31 -0.68 6.98
N GLU A 47 10.20 -0.57 6.27
CA GLU A 47 9.01 0.14 6.69
C GLU A 47 7.82 -0.81 6.63
N MET A 48 7.08 -0.90 7.74
CA MET A 48 5.98 -1.86 7.85
C MET A 48 4.81 -1.29 8.65
N TYR A 49 3.65 -1.20 8.00
CA TYR A 49 2.40 -0.93 8.68
C TYR A 49 2.04 -2.03 9.69
N LEU A 50 1.82 -3.25 9.20
CA LEU A 50 1.31 -4.36 9.98
C LEU A 50 2.47 -5.30 10.33
N ALA A 51 2.82 -5.34 11.61
CA ALA A 51 3.85 -6.22 12.14
C ALA A 51 3.38 -6.77 13.49
N GLU A 52 3.62 -8.06 13.71
CA GLU A 52 3.20 -8.77 14.92
C GLU A 52 4.26 -9.80 15.31
N SER A 53 4.59 -9.87 16.59
CA SER A 53 5.50 -10.89 17.12
C SER A 53 4.94 -12.29 16.85
N GLY A 54 5.78 -13.16 16.29
CA GLY A 54 5.44 -14.53 15.93
C GLY A 54 6.60 -15.19 15.18
N PRO A 55 6.47 -16.47 14.79
CA PRO A 55 7.45 -17.19 14.00
C PRO A 55 7.98 -16.43 12.77
N LEU A 56 7.12 -15.77 11.97
CA LEU A 56 7.57 -14.99 10.83
C LEU A 56 8.43 -13.80 11.27
N PHE A 57 7.89 -12.97 12.17
CA PHE A 57 8.57 -11.75 12.61
C PHE A 57 9.88 -12.07 13.33
N SER A 58 9.95 -13.19 14.07
CA SER A 58 11.16 -13.67 14.72
C SER A 58 12.30 -13.90 13.73
N ARG A 59 12.03 -14.43 12.53
CA ARG A 59 13.04 -14.60 11.46
C ARG A 59 13.52 -13.26 10.92
N PHE A 60 12.64 -12.26 10.85
CA PHE A 60 13.03 -10.90 10.48
C PHE A 60 13.86 -10.24 11.59
N VAL A 61 13.47 -10.38 12.86
CA VAL A 61 14.26 -9.89 14.01
C VAL A 61 15.66 -10.46 13.98
N GLU A 62 15.81 -11.77 13.76
CA GLU A 62 17.10 -12.44 13.63
C GLU A 62 17.91 -11.88 12.45
N ALA A 63 17.34 -11.87 11.23
CA ALA A 63 18.05 -11.41 10.04
C ALA A 63 18.49 -9.93 10.13
N LEU A 64 17.63 -9.06 10.68
CA LEU A 64 17.94 -7.64 10.89
C LEU A 64 19.01 -7.46 11.97
N SER A 65 18.91 -8.22 13.07
CA SER A 65 19.91 -8.19 14.15
C SER A 65 21.28 -8.64 13.64
N ASP A 66 21.31 -9.70 12.83
CA ASP A 66 22.56 -10.20 12.26
C ASP A 66 23.16 -9.21 11.27
N ALA A 67 22.34 -8.54 10.46
CA ALA A 67 22.81 -7.45 9.61
C ALA A 67 23.43 -6.31 10.43
N ALA A 68 22.75 -5.87 11.49
CA ALA A 68 23.25 -4.82 12.37
C ALA A 68 24.59 -5.21 13.04
N ARG A 69 24.71 -6.45 13.55
CA ARG A 69 25.95 -6.97 14.13
C ARG A 69 27.11 -7.05 13.12
N ARG A 70 26.82 -7.26 11.84
CA ARG A 70 27.83 -7.17 10.75
C ARG A 70 28.26 -5.74 10.42
N GLY A 71 27.67 -4.73 11.06
CA GLY A 71 27.95 -3.31 10.82
C GLY A 71 27.08 -2.68 9.72
N VAL A 72 26.05 -3.37 9.23
CA VAL A 72 25.07 -2.81 8.30
C VAL A 72 24.18 -1.83 9.07
N ARG A 73 23.90 -0.64 8.50
CA ARG A 73 22.94 0.30 9.11
C ARG A 73 21.52 -0.17 8.87
N VAL A 74 20.85 -0.62 9.92
CA VAL A 74 19.48 -1.12 9.82
C VAL A 74 18.51 -0.11 10.41
N HIS A 75 17.59 0.39 9.59
CA HIS A 75 16.51 1.28 9.98
C HIS A 75 15.18 0.55 9.82
N LEU A 76 14.47 0.34 10.93
CA LEU A 76 13.15 -0.27 10.97
C LEU A 76 12.12 0.75 11.43
N LEU A 77 11.17 1.10 10.56
CA LEU A 77 10.05 1.98 10.87
C LEU A 77 8.75 1.16 10.96
N LEU A 78 8.16 1.12 12.16
CA LEU A 78 6.88 0.45 12.41
C LEU A 78 5.76 1.48 12.59
N ASP A 79 4.57 1.22 12.06
CA ASP A 79 3.41 2.06 12.38
C ASP A 79 2.98 1.90 13.85
N GLY A 80 2.62 3.00 14.50
CA GLY A 80 2.23 3.01 15.91
C GLY A 80 0.93 2.28 16.23
N PHE A 81 0.05 2.04 15.26
CA PHE A 81 -1.14 1.21 15.42
C PHE A 81 -0.91 -0.19 14.85
N GLY A 82 -0.45 -0.29 13.60
CA GLY A 82 -0.25 -1.59 12.96
C GLY A 82 0.91 -2.40 13.53
N GLY A 83 1.81 -1.77 14.30
CA GLY A 83 2.89 -2.42 15.05
C GLY A 83 2.59 -2.69 16.53
N LEU A 84 1.34 -2.52 16.98
CA LEU A 84 0.95 -2.83 18.38
C LEU A 84 1.15 -4.30 18.75
N GLY A 85 1.12 -5.20 17.76
CA GLY A 85 1.35 -6.63 17.97
C GLY A 85 2.82 -7.01 18.17
N VAL A 86 3.76 -6.06 18.05
CA VAL A 86 5.19 -6.32 18.27
C VAL A 86 5.52 -6.18 19.76
N SER A 87 5.91 -7.29 20.38
CA SER A 87 6.26 -7.39 21.80
C SER A 87 7.46 -6.53 22.18
N ASP A 88 7.49 -6.09 23.45
CA ASP A 88 8.63 -5.34 24.00
C ASP A 88 9.92 -6.17 23.94
N ALA A 89 9.85 -7.49 24.16
CA ALA A 89 10.99 -8.38 24.03
C ALA A 89 11.63 -8.35 22.63
N ASP A 90 10.82 -8.39 21.55
CA ASP A 90 11.36 -8.29 20.20
C ASP A 90 11.90 -6.88 19.89
N ARG A 91 11.27 -5.84 20.43
CA ARG A 91 11.78 -4.45 20.33
C ARG A 91 13.13 -4.30 21.01
N GLU A 92 13.29 -4.84 22.20
CA GLU A 92 14.54 -4.86 22.97
C GLU A 92 15.62 -5.68 22.25
N ARG A 93 15.28 -6.83 21.66
CA ARG A 93 16.22 -7.63 20.85
C ARG A 93 16.76 -6.84 19.66
N LEU A 94 15.89 -6.13 18.93
CA LEU A 94 16.28 -5.28 17.80
C LEU A 94 17.19 -4.14 18.25
N LEU A 95 16.79 -3.40 19.28
CA LEU A 95 17.57 -2.28 19.83
C LEU A 95 18.93 -2.75 20.35
N GLY A 96 18.96 -3.86 21.11
CA GLY A 96 20.17 -4.45 21.66
C GLY A 96 21.14 -4.99 20.59
N ALA A 97 20.65 -5.32 19.39
CA ALA A 97 21.50 -5.69 18.25
C ALA A 97 22.04 -4.48 17.46
N GLY A 98 21.60 -3.26 17.78
CA GLY A 98 22.01 -2.04 17.07
C GLY A 98 21.09 -1.64 15.90
N VAL A 99 19.85 -2.17 15.84
CA VAL A 99 18.85 -1.71 14.87
C VAL A 99 18.30 -0.36 15.30
N HIS A 100 18.27 0.62 14.38
CA HIS A 100 17.57 1.88 14.59
C HIS A 100 16.06 1.63 14.43
N LEU A 101 15.34 1.57 15.56
CA LEU A 101 13.90 1.32 15.58
C LEU A 101 13.11 2.62 15.76
N GLY A 102 12.33 2.99 14.74
CA GLY A 102 11.42 4.13 14.77
C GLY A 102 9.96 3.70 14.84
N THR A 103 9.14 4.53 15.50
CA THR A 103 7.67 4.36 15.50
C THR A 103 7.01 5.52 14.77
N PHE A 104 6.27 5.23 13.71
CA PHE A 104 5.49 6.22 12.99
C PHE A 104 4.21 6.56 13.78
N ASN A 105 4.01 7.85 14.05
CA ASN A 105 2.80 8.40 14.66
C ASN A 105 2.25 7.57 15.85
N PRO A 106 3.00 7.47 16.97
CA PRO A 106 2.57 6.71 18.14
C PRO A 106 1.20 7.18 18.64
N LEU A 107 0.41 6.24 19.17
CA LEU A 107 -0.92 6.53 19.68
C LEU A 107 -0.82 7.45 20.92
N GLY A 108 -1.45 8.62 20.85
CA GLY A 108 -1.50 9.57 21.95
C GLY A 108 -2.91 10.15 22.11
N TRP A 109 -3.36 10.25 23.36
CA TRP A 109 -4.67 10.80 23.72
C TRP A 109 -4.79 12.30 23.38
N GLU A 110 -3.67 13.04 23.40
CA GLU A 110 -3.62 14.47 23.05
C GLU A 110 -3.77 14.78 21.55
N ARG A 111 -3.66 13.77 20.67
CA ARG A 111 -3.61 13.95 19.20
C ARG A 111 -4.57 13.04 18.43
N LEU A 112 -5.76 12.78 18.97
CA LEU A 112 -6.82 11.91 18.39
C LEU A 112 -7.02 12.03 16.86
N ARG A 113 -6.89 13.22 16.25
CA ARG A 113 -7.02 13.41 14.78
C ARG A 113 -5.79 12.95 14.00
N LEU A 114 -4.58 13.24 14.49
CA LEU A 114 -3.34 12.77 13.87
C LEU A 114 -3.19 11.28 14.08
N SER A 115 -3.72 10.71 15.17
CA SER A 115 -3.72 9.26 15.44
C SER A 115 -4.47 8.42 14.39
N LEU A 116 -5.27 9.02 13.50
CA LEU A 116 -5.84 8.30 12.36
C LEU A 116 -4.90 8.27 11.15
N PHE A 117 -3.94 9.19 11.07
CA PHE A 117 -2.94 9.19 10.01
C PHE A 117 -1.93 8.05 10.21
N ARG A 118 -1.85 7.12 9.28
CA ARG A 118 -1.10 5.87 9.42
C ARG A 118 -0.15 5.67 8.26
N ASP A 119 1.00 5.06 8.53
CA ASP A 119 1.90 4.66 7.47
C ASP A 119 1.49 3.29 6.96
N HIS A 120 0.76 3.26 5.86
CA HIS A 120 0.20 2.04 5.32
C HIS A 120 1.09 1.42 4.23
N ARG A 121 2.30 1.94 4.04
CA ARG A 121 3.30 1.41 3.11
C ARG A 121 3.96 0.14 3.67
N LYS A 122 4.50 -0.66 2.76
CA LYS A 122 5.36 -1.82 3.06
C LYS A 122 6.52 -1.76 2.10
N LEU A 123 7.70 -1.47 2.62
CA LEU A 123 8.90 -1.25 1.84
C LEU A 123 10.07 -1.95 2.53
N LEU A 124 10.82 -2.74 1.77
CA LEU A 124 12.18 -3.13 2.13
C LEU A 124 13.11 -2.60 1.04
N ALA A 125 14.08 -1.76 1.38
CA ALA A 125 15.13 -1.33 0.47
C ALA A 125 16.51 -1.72 1.04
N VAL A 126 17.36 -2.30 0.21
CA VAL A 126 18.68 -2.79 0.62
C VAL A 126 19.77 -2.23 -0.29
N ASP A 127 20.76 -1.61 0.33
CA ASP A 127 21.99 -1.10 -0.30
C ASP A 127 21.81 -0.16 -1.51
N GLY A 128 20.63 0.42 -1.73
CA GLY A 128 20.31 1.16 -2.96
C GLY A 128 20.24 0.29 -4.21
N GLN A 129 20.21 -1.04 -4.06
CA GLN A 129 20.28 -2.01 -5.16
C GLN A 129 18.96 -2.73 -5.42
N VAL A 130 18.21 -3.05 -4.36
CA VAL A 130 16.95 -3.79 -4.46
C VAL A 130 15.90 -3.18 -3.53
N ALA A 131 14.67 -3.11 -4.02
CA ALA A 131 13.50 -2.75 -3.23
C ALA A 131 12.40 -3.81 -3.37
N PHE A 132 11.65 -4.05 -2.31
CA PHE A 132 10.45 -4.87 -2.29
C PHE A 132 9.26 -4.02 -1.84
N VAL A 133 8.19 -4.02 -2.65
CA VAL A 133 6.97 -3.24 -2.37
C VAL A 133 5.72 -4.05 -2.67
N GLY A 134 4.66 -3.88 -1.88
CA GLY A 134 3.42 -4.63 -2.05
C GLY A 134 2.44 -4.48 -0.90
N GLY A 135 1.58 -5.48 -0.72
CA GLY A 135 0.50 -5.45 0.27
C GLY A 135 0.80 -6.16 1.59
N ALA A 136 1.79 -7.05 1.63
CA ALA A 136 1.98 -8.01 2.72
C ALA A 136 2.54 -7.39 4.00
N GLY A 137 1.98 -7.76 5.15
CA GLY A 137 2.52 -7.44 6.48
C GLY A 137 3.53 -8.47 6.98
N LEU A 138 4.22 -8.14 8.08
CA LEU A 138 5.06 -9.10 8.82
C LEU A 138 4.26 -9.76 9.92
N THR A 139 3.26 -10.57 9.53
CA THR A 139 2.45 -11.39 10.45
C THR A 139 2.33 -12.82 9.91
N ASP A 140 2.15 -13.79 10.81
CA ASP A 140 2.06 -15.21 10.43
C ASP A 140 0.90 -15.52 9.48
N ALA A 141 -0.11 -14.64 9.43
CA ALA A 141 -1.23 -14.72 8.51
C ALA A 141 -0.78 -14.75 7.03
N PHE A 142 0.38 -14.20 6.70
CA PHE A 142 0.95 -14.23 5.35
C PHE A 142 1.92 -15.40 5.12
N ASP A 143 2.36 -16.10 6.17
CA ASP A 143 3.41 -17.11 6.06
C ASP A 143 2.83 -18.53 5.90
N PRO A 144 2.95 -19.15 4.71
CA PRO A 144 2.50 -20.53 4.51
C PRO A 144 3.28 -21.55 5.33
N ARG A 145 4.45 -21.21 5.90
CA ARG A 145 5.15 -22.10 6.84
C ARG A 145 4.46 -22.19 8.19
N VAL A 146 3.61 -21.22 8.53
CA VAL A 146 2.86 -21.17 9.80
C VAL A 146 1.39 -21.51 9.56
N THR A 147 0.77 -20.92 8.54
CA THR A 147 -0.68 -21.05 8.29
C THR A 147 -1.02 -21.98 7.13
N GLY A 148 -0.03 -22.62 6.51
CA GLY A 148 -0.22 -23.58 5.43
C GLY A 148 -0.98 -22.98 4.24
N THR A 149 -1.99 -23.70 3.76
CA THR A 149 -2.86 -23.25 2.65
C THR A 149 -3.78 -22.09 3.02
N GLY A 150 -3.84 -21.70 4.30
CA GLY A 150 -4.64 -20.58 4.81
C GLY A 150 -3.93 -19.22 4.73
N ALA A 151 -2.64 -19.19 4.37
CA ALA A 151 -1.86 -17.96 4.26
C ALA A 151 -2.49 -16.95 3.29
N TRP A 152 -2.53 -15.69 3.66
CA TRP A 152 -3.17 -14.64 2.85
C TRP A 152 -2.52 -14.54 1.47
N HIS A 153 -3.38 -14.39 0.46
CA HIS A 153 -2.99 -14.19 -0.93
C HIS A 153 -2.63 -12.72 -1.16
N ASP A 154 -1.35 -12.46 -1.35
CA ASP A 154 -0.79 -11.13 -1.60
C ASP A 154 0.39 -11.21 -2.56
N VAL A 155 0.86 -10.05 -3.00
CA VAL A 155 1.95 -9.91 -3.95
C VAL A 155 2.96 -8.89 -3.47
N MET A 156 4.23 -9.17 -3.75
CA MET A 156 5.34 -8.23 -3.60
C MET A 156 6.06 -8.13 -4.95
N LEU A 157 6.44 -6.92 -5.32
CA LEU A 157 7.30 -6.67 -6.47
C LEU A 157 8.72 -6.44 -5.97
N GLU A 158 9.65 -7.29 -6.40
CA GLU A 158 11.08 -6.99 -6.29
C GLU A 158 11.50 -6.11 -7.46
N ILE A 159 12.25 -5.05 -7.16
CA ILE A 159 12.68 -4.03 -8.09
C ILE A 159 14.18 -3.87 -7.96
N ARG A 160 14.90 -4.00 -9.07
CA ARG A 160 16.30 -3.58 -9.21
C ARG A 160 16.40 -2.54 -10.29
N GLY A 161 17.05 -1.41 -9.99
CA GLY A 161 17.20 -0.31 -10.93
C GLY A 161 16.97 1.06 -10.29
N PRO A 162 16.92 2.13 -11.10
CA PRO A 162 17.00 3.50 -10.60
C PRO A 162 15.87 3.92 -9.63
N CYS A 163 14.68 3.32 -9.69
CA CYS A 163 13.59 3.61 -8.75
C CYS A 163 13.89 3.17 -7.32
N VAL A 164 14.88 2.31 -7.06
CA VAL A 164 15.28 1.95 -5.69
C VAL A 164 15.69 3.19 -4.91
N GLN A 165 16.39 4.14 -5.54
CA GLN A 165 16.79 5.40 -4.90
C GLN A 165 15.59 6.29 -4.56
N ASP A 166 14.55 6.29 -5.40
CA ASP A 166 13.31 7.04 -5.13
C ASP A 166 12.56 6.43 -3.93
N TRP A 167 12.56 5.10 -3.81
CA TRP A 167 12.01 4.40 -2.66
C TRP A 167 12.78 4.71 -1.37
N GLU A 168 14.11 4.72 -1.42
CA GLU A 168 14.95 5.10 -0.27
C GLU A 168 14.76 6.56 0.14
N ALA A 169 14.63 7.47 -0.83
CA ALA A 169 14.32 8.87 -0.55
C ALA A 169 12.93 9.00 0.11
N LEU A 170 11.95 8.24 -0.37
CA LEU A 170 10.59 8.21 0.18
C LEU A 170 10.56 7.65 1.62
N PHE A 171 11.41 6.67 1.95
CA PHE A 171 11.62 6.20 3.31
C PHE A 171 12.28 7.28 4.19
N ALA A 172 13.36 7.89 3.70
CA ALA A 172 14.11 8.89 4.47
C ALA A 172 13.25 10.12 4.81
N ASP A 173 12.37 10.55 3.90
CA ASP A 173 11.40 11.62 4.16
C ASP A 173 10.45 11.26 5.32
N ALA A 174 9.98 10.01 5.38
CA ALA A 174 9.10 9.54 6.45
C ALA A 174 9.85 9.39 7.77
N TRP A 175 11.05 8.81 7.74
CA TRP A 175 11.93 8.70 8.90
C TRP A 175 12.25 10.08 9.50
N GLN A 176 12.64 11.03 8.65
CA GLN A 176 12.93 12.40 9.06
C GLN A 176 11.72 13.06 9.73
N ARG A 177 10.51 12.79 9.25
CA ARG A 177 9.29 13.44 9.74
C ARG A 177 8.83 12.93 11.10
N TRP A 178 9.16 11.69 11.46
CA TRP A 178 8.56 11.03 12.63
C TRP A 178 9.55 10.58 13.70
N HIS A 179 10.81 10.35 13.33
CA HIS A 179 11.85 9.96 14.27
C HIS A 179 12.84 11.09 14.55
N HIS A 180 13.19 11.89 13.54
CA HIS A 180 14.13 13.03 13.60
C HIS A 180 15.56 12.72 14.07
N GLN A 181 15.85 11.50 14.52
CA GLN A 181 17.16 11.02 15.00
C GLN A 181 17.70 9.92 14.08
N ASP A 182 19.02 9.75 14.06
CA ASP A 182 19.73 8.71 13.32
C ASP A 182 19.31 8.59 11.85
N MET A 183 19.36 9.71 11.13
CA MET A 183 18.96 9.75 9.72
C MET A 183 19.68 8.67 8.89
N PRO A 184 18.95 7.93 8.01
CA PRO A 184 19.58 7.01 7.10
C PRO A 184 20.54 7.79 6.18
N VAL A 185 21.79 7.32 6.10
CA VAL A 185 22.75 7.87 5.16
C VAL A 185 22.48 7.25 3.80
N LEU A 186 21.77 7.99 2.97
CA LEU A 186 21.59 7.65 1.57
C LEU A 186 22.87 8.03 0.83
N SER A 187 23.70 7.04 0.53
CA SER A 187 24.81 7.22 -0.41
C SER A 187 24.23 7.51 -1.78
N ASN A 188 24.73 8.56 -2.42
CA ASN A 188 24.70 8.71 -3.87
C ASN A 188 25.63 7.65 -4.48
N HIS A 189 25.32 6.37 -4.33
CA HIS A 189 25.67 5.43 -5.37
C HIS A 189 24.71 5.76 -6.52
N ALA A 190 24.96 6.89 -7.18
CA ALA A 190 24.63 7.02 -8.59
C ALA A 190 25.07 5.69 -9.17
N SER A 191 24.14 4.97 -9.77
CA SER A 191 24.38 3.66 -10.34
C SER A 191 25.64 3.74 -11.20
N ASN A 192 26.78 3.35 -10.63
CA ASN A 192 28.07 3.34 -11.30
C ASN A 192 27.98 2.20 -12.31
N GLY A 193 27.34 2.45 -13.46
CA GLY A 193 27.20 1.45 -14.51
C GLY A 193 25.97 1.54 -15.41
N THR A 194 24.91 2.28 -15.06
CA THR A 194 23.79 2.44 -16.00
C THR A 194 24.13 3.54 -16.99
N GLN A 195 24.59 3.14 -18.18
CA GLN A 195 24.52 3.96 -19.39
C GLN A 195 23.12 4.60 -19.46
N PRO A 196 22.98 5.85 -19.91
CA PRO A 196 21.68 6.43 -20.17
C PRO A 196 20.92 5.50 -21.13
N SER A 197 19.91 4.81 -20.61
CA SER A 197 18.97 4.07 -21.43
C SER A 197 17.77 4.98 -21.68
N ASP A 198 17.30 5.01 -22.92
CA ASP A 198 16.03 5.64 -23.25
C ASP A 198 14.82 4.84 -22.71
N GLN A 199 15.04 3.59 -22.29
CA GLN A 199 14.00 2.77 -21.69
C GLN A 199 13.65 3.30 -20.30
N ARG A 200 12.47 3.92 -20.20
CA ARG A 200 11.87 4.39 -18.96
C ARG A 200 10.60 3.60 -18.70
N ASP A 201 10.73 2.60 -17.86
CA ASP A 201 9.74 1.55 -17.62
C ASP A 201 9.16 1.57 -16.19
N GLY A 202 9.64 2.44 -15.30
CA GLY A 202 9.21 2.47 -13.90
C GLY A 202 9.09 3.86 -13.29
N ARG A 203 8.15 4.05 -12.35
CA ARG A 203 8.00 5.27 -11.57
C ARG A 203 7.50 4.99 -10.15
N VAL A 204 8.09 5.65 -9.15
CA VAL A 204 7.56 5.63 -7.78
C VAL A 204 6.47 6.68 -7.60
N MET A 205 5.31 6.24 -7.11
CA MET A 205 4.21 7.13 -6.72
C MET A 205 3.92 6.95 -5.24
N GLY A 206 4.24 7.97 -4.45
CA GLY A 206 3.93 7.98 -3.03
C GLY A 206 3.74 9.41 -2.53
N HIS A 207 3.33 9.55 -1.28
CA HIS A 207 3.30 10.82 -0.59
C HIS A 207 3.69 10.68 0.87
N THR A 208 4.22 11.75 1.44
CA THR A 208 4.51 11.85 2.88
C THR A 208 3.61 12.86 3.59
N GLU A 209 2.72 13.53 2.86
CA GLU A 209 1.79 14.53 3.37
C GLU A 209 0.42 13.95 3.72
N VAL A 210 -0.21 14.47 4.77
CA VAL A 210 -1.58 14.11 5.16
C VAL A 210 -2.54 14.45 4.02
N GLY A 211 -3.38 13.50 3.61
CA GLY A 211 -4.33 13.69 2.52
C GLY A 211 -3.70 13.71 1.12
N GLY A 212 -2.45 13.27 0.98
CA GLY A 212 -1.85 13.05 -0.33
C GLY A 212 -2.63 11.98 -1.12
N GLN A 213 -2.75 12.19 -2.44
CA GLN A 213 -3.54 11.32 -3.32
C GLN A 213 -2.80 11.01 -4.62
N ALA A 214 -1.46 10.98 -4.57
CA ALA A 214 -0.62 10.82 -5.76
C ALA A 214 -0.99 9.55 -6.54
N VAL A 215 -1.06 8.41 -5.86
CA VAL A 215 -1.43 7.11 -6.43
C VAL A 215 -2.83 7.17 -7.06
N MET A 216 -3.85 7.58 -6.30
CA MET A 216 -5.22 7.67 -6.80
C MET A 216 -5.37 8.61 -7.99
N ARG A 217 -4.70 9.78 -7.97
CA ARG A 217 -4.74 10.74 -9.08
C ARG A 217 -4.13 10.13 -10.34
N SER A 218 -3.01 9.41 -10.19
CA SER A 218 -2.36 8.72 -11.30
C SER A 218 -3.24 7.62 -11.89
N VAL A 219 -3.73 6.70 -11.05
CA VAL A 219 -4.64 5.62 -11.44
C VAL A 219 -5.86 6.16 -12.20
N ILE A 220 -6.50 7.20 -11.66
CA ILE A 220 -7.65 7.84 -12.32
C ILE A 220 -7.25 8.47 -13.66
N ALA A 221 -6.10 9.12 -13.73
CA ALA A 221 -5.63 9.74 -14.97
C ALA A 221 -5.35 8.67 -16.04
N THR A 222 -4.77 7.53 -15.66
CA THR A 222 -4.48 6.40 -16.54
C THR A 222 -5.78 5.71 -16.99
N MET A 223 -6.66 5.31 -16.07
CA MET A 223 -7.96 4.69 -16.40
C MET A 223 -8.80 5.52 -17.38
N LYS A 224 -8.71 6.85 -17.32
CA LYS A 224 -9.43 7.74 -18.26
C LYS A 224 -8.88 7.66 -19.69
N ARG A 225 -7.58 7.45 -19.85
CA ARG A 225 -6.87 7.39 -21.14
C ARG A 225 -6.92 6.00 -21.77
N SER A 226 -7.01 4.96 -20.93
CA SER A 226 -7.04 3.57 -21.36
C SER A 226 -8.22 3.24 -22.27
N ARG A 227 -8.01 2.26 -23.15
CA ARG A 227 -8.92 1.90 -24.25
C ARG A 227 -9.30 0.42 -24.31
N ARG A 228 -8.46 -0.49 -23.81
CA ARG A 228 -8.65 -1.94 -23.94
C ARG A 228 -9.16 -2.58 -22.65
N ARG A 229 -8.43 -2.44 -21.54
CA ARG A 229 -8.73 -3.14 -20.28
C ARG A 229 -8.47 -2.28 -19.04
N ILE A 230 -9.27 -2.52 -18.01
CA ILE A 230 -9.02 -2.07 -16.63
C ILE A 230 -9.27 -3.25 -15.70
N TRP A 231 -8.21 -3.85 -15.18
CA TRP A 231 -8.30 -4.94 -14.21
C TRP A 231 -7.78 -4.45 -12.87
N LEU A 232 -8.59 -4.60 -11.82
CA LEU A 232 -8.27 -4.08 -10.49
C LEU A 232 -8.39 -5.20 -9.46
N THR A 233 -7.34 -5.33 -8.65
CA THR A 233 -7.31 -6.17 -7.46
C THR A 233 -7.14 -5.29 -6.23
N THR A 234 -7.95 -5.49 -5.20
CA THR A 234 -7.81 -4.77 -3.93
C THR A 234 -8.25 -5.65 -2.76
N GLY A 235 -7.58 -5.49 -1.62
CA GLY A 235 -7.94 -6.17 -0.37
C GLY A 235 -9.23 -5.63 0.26
N TYR A 236 -9.66 -4.41 -0.07
CA TYR A 236 -10.91 -3.84 0.46
C TYR A 236 -11.61 -3.00 -0.60
N PHE A 237 -12.87 -3.36 -0.91
CA PHE A 237 -13.63 -2.67 -1.95
C PHE A 237 -14.62 -1.65 -1.40
N VAL A 238 -14.12 -0.50 -0.95
CA VAL A 238 -14.97 0.63 -0.56
C VAL A 238 -14.67 1.88 -1.39
N PRO A 239 -14.85 1.80 -2.73
CA PRO A 239 -14.32 2.75 -3.69
C PRO A 239 -14.99 4.13 -3.57
N THR A 240 -14.26 5.19 -3.93
CA THR A 240 -14.86 6.53 -4.02
C THR A 240 -15.93 6.66 -5.10
N ARG A 241 -16.80 7.68 -4.97
CA ARG A 241 -17.73 8.07 -6.04
C ARG A 241 -17.02 8.29 -7.38
N ARG A 242 -15.81 8.85 -7.37
CA ARG A 242 -15.02 9.14 -8.56
C ARG A 242 -14.53 7.86 -9.25
N LEU A 243 -13.95 6.93 -8.48
CA LEU A 243 -13.51 5.62 -9.00
C LEU A 243 -14.69 4.84 -9.60
N ARG A 244 -15.82 4.75 -8.87
CA ARG A 244 -17.04 4.08 -9.37
C ARG A 244 -17.54 4.64 -10.70
N ARG A 245 -17.55 5.97 -10.84
CA ARG A 245 -17.96 6.64 -12.09
C ARG A 245 -17.03 6.31 -13.26
N ILE A 246 -15.73 6.23 -13.00
CA ILE A 246 -14.73 5.92 -14.05
C ILE A 246 -14.90 4.47 -14.51
N LEU A 247 -14.98 3.52 -13.58
CA LEU A 247 -15.21 2.10 -13.91
C LEU A 247 -16.52 1.91 -14.69
N THR A 248 -17.60 2.56 -14.24
CA THR A 248 -18.91 2.55 -14.93
C THR A 248 -18.81 3.11 -16.35
N LYS A 249 -18.12 4.24 -16.53
CA LYS A 249 -17.94 4.86 -17.86
C LYS A 249 -17.07 4.00 -18.76
N ALA A 250 -15.99 3.41 -18.24
CA ALA A 250 -15.11 2.53 -19.00
C ALA A 250 -15.85 1.31 -19.52
N ALA A 251 -16.59 0.61 -18.66
CA ALA A 251 -17.38 -0.55 -19.05
C ALA A 251 -18.46 -0.21 -20.10
N ARG A 252 -19.17 0.92 -19.93
CA ARG A 252 -20.15 1.41 -20.92
C ARG A 252 -19.54 1.80 -22.28
N ARG A 253 -18.23 2.06 -22.34
CA ARG A 253 -17.50 2.29 -23.61
C ARG A 253 -17.08 0.97 -24.28
N GLY A 254 -17.41 -0.18 -23.70
CA GLY A 254 -17.03 -1.50 -24.21
C GLY A 254 -15.64 -1.98 -23.78
N MET A 255 -15.00 -1.31 -22.81
CA MET A 255 -13.72 -1.79 -22.26
C MET A 255 -13.92 -3.04 -21.40
N ASP A 256 -12.93 -3.93 -21.38
CA ASP A 256 -12.91 -5.07 -20.46
C ASP A 256 -12.55 -4.61 -19.04
N VAL A 257 -13.57 -4.44 -18.19
CA VAL A 257 -13.40 -4.00 -16.80
C VAL A 257 -13.66 -5.16 -15.86
N ARG A 258 -12.62 -5.60 -15.13
CA ARG A 258 -12.69 -6.73 -14.20
C ARG A 258 -12.20 -6.33 -12.81
N LEU A 259 -12.94 -6.74 -11.79
CA LEU A 259 -12.58 -6.55 -10.39
C LEU A 259 -12.33 -7.90 -9.74
N LEU A 260 -11.16 -8.10 -9.18
CA LEU A 260 -10.82 -9.23 -8.31
C LEU A 260 -10.84 -8.75 -6.85
N LEU A 261 -11.82 -9.21 -6.09
CA LEU A 261 -12.14 -8.72 -4.75
C LEU A 261 -12.07 -9.86 -3.72
N PRO A 262 -11.98 -9.56 -2.42
CA PRO A 262 -11.99 -10.58 -1.40
C PRO A 262 -13.34 -11.30 -1.36
N GLY A 263 -13.31 -12.62 -1.22
CA GLY A 263 -14.49 -13.42 -0.92
C GLY A 263 -14.81 -13.46 0.58
N PRO A 264 -15.61 -14.45 1.01
CA PRO A 264 -16.10 -14.54 2.39
C PRO A 264 -15.00 -14.81 3.42
N LYS A 265 -13.83 -15.31 2.99
CA LYS A 265 -12.65 -15.47 3.84
C LYS A 265 -11.88 -14.15 3.86
N THR A 266 -12.15 -13.29 4.82
CA THR A 266 -11.52 -11.97 5.00
C THR A 266 -11.35 -11.69 6.49
N ASP A 267 -10.34 -10.90 6.82
CA ASP A 267 -10.10 -10.34 8.15
C ASP A 267 -11.12 -9.27 8.56
N HIS A 268 -11.80 -8.65 7.59
CA HIS A 268 -12.80 -7.61 7.84
C HIS A 268 -14.17 -7.91 7.18
N PRO A 269 -14.98 -8.83 7.75
CA PRO A 269 -16.30 -9.21 7.21
C PRO A 269 -17.26 -8.02 7.04
N GLY A 270 -17.21 -7.05 7.95
CA GLY A 270 -18.03 -5.83 7.86
C GLY A 270 -17.68 -4.97 6.64
N VAL A 271 -16.40 -4.82 6.33
CA VAL A 271 -15.91 -4.09 5.14
C VAL A 271 -16.29 -4.83 3.87
N TRP A 272 -16.20 -6.17 3.88
CA TRP A 272 -16.67 -7.02 2.78
C TRP A 272 -18.16 -6.80 2.48
N HIS A 273 -19.03 -6.83 3.51
CA HIS A 273 -20.45 -6.53 3.34
C HIS A 273 -20.71 -5.09 2.85
N ALA A 274 -19.99 -4.11 3.40
CA ALA A 274 -20.12 -2.71 3.00
C ALA A 274 -19.74 -2.49 1.54
N GLY A 275 -18.71 -3.19 1.04
CA GLY A 275 -18.27 -3.07 -0.36
C GLY A 275 -19.27 -3.63 -1.37
N ARG A 276 -19.91 -4.76 -1.03
CA ARG A 276 -20.90 -5.43 -1.90
C ARG A 276 -22.07 -4.53 -2.30
N ARG A 277 -22.43 -3.52 -1.49
CA ARG A 277 -23.49 -2.54 -1.83
C ARG A 277 -23.28 -1.83 -3.18
N PHE A 278 -22.04 -1.77 -3.67
CA PHE A 278 -21.72 -1.12 -4.94
C PHE A 278 -21.86 -2.04 -6.17
N TYR A 279 -21.92 -3.36 -5.99
CA TYR A 279 -21.86 -4.34 -7.08
C TYR A 279 -22.99 -4.14 -8.09
N GLY A 280 -24.24 -4.01 -7.63
CA GLY A 280 -25.39 -3.95 -8.53
C GLY A 280 -25.38 -2.79 -9.53
N ARG A 281 -24.71 -1.66 -9.24
CA ARG A 281 -24.56 -0.55 -10.21
C ARG A 281 -23.43 -0.82 -11.21
N LEU A 282 -22.36 -1.46 -10.76
CA LEU A 282 -21.20 -1.80 -11.58
C LEU A 282 -21.53 -2.95 -12.54
N LEU A 283 -22.19 -4.00 -12.06
CA LEU A 283 -22.67 -5.13 -12.86
C LEU A 283 -23.58 -4.67 -14.00
N ARG A 284 -24.57 -3.80 -13.71
CA ARG A 284 -25.44 -3.20 -14.74
C ARG A 284 -24.71 -2.34 -15.76
N ALA A 285 -23.50 -1.88 -15.45
CA ALA A 285 -22.68 -1.10 -16.37
C ALA A 285 -21.77 -1.97 -17.24
N GLY A 286 -21.73 -3.29 -17.02
CA GLY A 286 -20.85 -4.23 -17.73
C GLY A 286 -19.52 -4.51 -17.02
N VAL A 287 -19.35 -4.05 -15.77
CA VAL A 287 -18.16 -4.41 -14.97
C VAL A 287 -18.30 -5.84 -14.49
N ARG A 288 -17.29 -6.68 -14.72
CA ARG A 288 -17.22 -8.05 -14.21
C ARG A 288 -16.60 -8.07 -12.83
N ILE A 289 -17.20 -8.80 -11.90
CA ILE A 289 -16.78 -8.83 -10.48
C ILE A 289 -16.55 -10.27 -10.07
N PHE A 290 -15.37 -10.53 -9.51
CA PHE A 290 -14.92 -11.84 -9.07
C PHE A 290 -14.54 -11.76 -7.59
N GLU A 291 -15.01 -12.70 -6.79
CA GLU A 291 -14.62 -12.83 -5.39
C GLU A 291 -13.71 -14.04 -5.21
N PHE A 292 -12.48 -13.81 -4.74
CA PHE A 292 -11.49 -14.86 -4.51
C PHE A 292 -11.93 -15.77 -3.35
N GLN A 293 -12.00 -17.08 -3.59
CA GLN A 293 -12.58 -18.05 -2.65
C GLN A 293 -11.60 -18.77 -1.70
N PRO A 294 -10.36 -19.11 -2.12
CA PRO A 294 -9.52 -20.03 -1.34
C PRO A 294 -9.16 -19.54 0.06
N ARG A 295 -8.81 -18.25 0.20
CA ARG A 295 -8.26 -17.63 1.43
C ARG A 295 -8.35 -16.10 1.33
N CYS A 296 -7.88 -15.38 2.34
CA CYS A 296 -7.92 -13.91 2.35
C CYS A 296 -7.14 -13.33 1.16
N LEU A 297 -7.80 -12.51 0.33
CA LEU A 297 -7.15 -11.74 -0.72
C LEU A 297 -6.76 -10.38 -0.16
N HIS A 298 -5.46 -10.09 -0.17
CA HIS A 298 -4.92 -8.82 0.27
C HIS A 298 -4.03 -8.15 -0.79
N ALA A 299 -3.88 -8.72 -2.00
CA ALA A 299 -3.17 -8.06 -3.09
C ALA A 299 -3.80 -6.70 -3.49
N LYS A 300 -2.97 -5.71 -3.85
CA LYS A 300 -3.41 -4.44 -4.43
C LYS A 300 -2.63 -4.07 -5.69
N TYR A 301 -3.29 -4.18 -6.84
CA TYR A 301 -2.70 -3.76 -8.11
C TYR A 301 -3.78 -3.42 -9.14
N VAL A 302 -3.41 -2.62 -10.13
CA VAL A 302 -4.27 -2.27 -11.27
C VAL A 302 -3.49 -2.43 -12.56
N ILE A 303 -4.10 -3.10 -13.53
CA ILE A 303 -3.65 -3.13 -14.93
C ILE A 303 -4.58 -2.22 -15.73
N CYS A 304 -4.00 -1.29 -16.47
CA CYS A 304 -4.69 -0.42 -17.42
C CYS A 304 -3.97 -0.51 -18.77
N ASP A 305 -4.54 -1.25 -19.71
CA ASP A 305 -3.88 -1.64 -20.97
C ASP A 305 -2.50 -2.28 -20.73
N ASP A 306 -1.43 -1.53 -21.00
CA ASP A 306 -0.02 -1.95 -20.92
C ASP A 306 0.72 -1.25 -19.75
N TRP A 307 -0.04 -0.74 -18.80
CA TRP A 307 0.46 -0.11 -17.58
C TRP A 307 0.00 -0.88 -16.36
N LEU A 308 0.91 -1.09 -15.41
CA LEU A 308 0.68 -1.72 -14.12
C LEU A 308 0.98 -0.73 -13.00
N THR A 309 0.18 -0.76 -11.93
CA THR A 309 0.58 -0.22 -10.64
C THR A 309 0.37 -1.26 -9.55
N VAL A 310 1.34 -1.40 -8.66
CA VAL A 310 1.31 -2.32 -7.52
C VAL A 310 1.91 -1.66 -6.30
N GLY A 311 1.38 -1.95 -5.12
CA GLY A 311 1.92 -1.44 -3.86
C GLY A 311 0.93 -1.59 -2.73
N SER A 312 0.90 -0.60 -1.85
CA SER A 312 0.10 -0.66 -0.63
C SER A 312 -1.31 -0.10 -0.76
N SER A 313 -1.64 0.53 -1.90
CA SER A 313 -2.88 1.30 -2.05
C SER A 313 -4.13 0.48 -2.36
N ASN A 314 -5.13 0.52 -1.46
CA ASN A 314 -6.43 -0.15 -1.68
C ASN A 314 -7.36 0.60 -2.63
N LEU A 315 -7.05 1.87 -2.96
CA LEU A 315 -7.89 2.76 -3.78
C LEU A 315 -9.30 2.98 -3.21
N ASP A 316 -9.44 2.86 -1.89
CA ASP A 316 -10.68 3.14 -1.18
C ASP A 316 -10.70 4.58 -0.62
N HIS A 317 -11.75 4.92 0.12
CA HIS A 317 -11.89 6.26 0.69
C HIS A 317 -11.13 6.46 2.01
N TRP A 318 -10.71 5.38 2.68
CA TRP A 318 -9.90 5.39 3.90
C TRP A 318 -8.45 5.73 3.56
N THR A 319 -7.90 5.01 2.57
CA THR A 319 -6.66 5.29 1.85
C THR A 319 -6.48 6.79 1.61
N LEU A 320 -7.50 7.46 1.06
CA LEU A 320 -7.39 8.84 0.60
C LEU A 320 -7.33 9.90 1.70
N ARG A 321 -7.69 9.55 2.92
CA ARG A 321 -7.82 10.50 4.01
C ARG A 321 -6.73 10.30 5.05
N TRP A 322 -6.38 9.06 5.32
CA TRP A 322 -5.70 8.70 6.55
C TRP A 322 -4.44 7.88 6.34
N ASN A 323 -4.18 7.34 5.15
CA ASN A 323 -3.03 6.48 4.95
C ASN A 323 -1.97 7.12 4.07
N MET A 324 -0.71 7.06 4.49
CA MET A 324 0.42 7.16 3.56
C MET A 324 0.51 5.87 2.79
N GLU A 325 0.52 5.98 1.47
CA GLU A 325 0.61 4.85 0.58
C GLU A 325 1.57 5.15 -0.56
N ALA A 326 2.09 4.07 -1.12
CA ALA A 326 2.98 4.18 -2.25
C ALA A 326 2.86 2.94 -3.14
N ASN A 327 2.96 3.19 -4.44
CA ASN A 327 2.97 2.17 -5.47
C ASN A 327 4.16 2.37 -6.40
N GLN A 328 4.60 1.26 -6.98
CA GLN A 328 5.43 1.24 -8.17
C GLN A 328 4.51 1.22 -9.39
N GLU A 329 4.69 2.17 -10.30
CA GLU A 329 4.14 2.12 -11.65
C GLU A 329 5.14 1.47 -12.59
N VAL A 330 4.66 0.63 -13.51
CA VAL A 330 5.49 -0.12 -14.45
C VAL A 330 4.84 -0.13 -15.84
N THR A 331 5.66 0.01 -16.88
CA THR A 331 5.27 -0.13 -18.31
C THR A 331 6.12 -1.17 -19.05
N ASP A 332 6.85 -2.02 -18.33
CA ASP A 332 7.52 -3.18 -18.91
C ASP A 332 6.48 -4.22 -19.37
N PRO A 333 6.42 -4.55 -20.68
CA PRO A 333 5.38 -5.44 -21.21
C PRO A 333 5.49 -6.86 -20.64
N THR A 334 6.71 -7.35 -20.39
CA THR A 334 6.95 -8.70 -19.86
C THR A 334 6.31 -8.86 -18.48
N LEU A 335 6.55 -7.89 -17.58
CA LEU A 335 5.93 -7.88 -16.26
C LEU A 335 4.41 -7.72 -16.37
N VAL A 336 3.91 -6.79 -17.21
CA VAL A 336 2.46 -6.56 -17.34
C VAL A 336 1.74 -7.83 -17.78
N ASP A 337 2.31 -8.58 -18.71
CA ASP A 337 1.73 -9.85 -19.16
C ASP A 337 1.84 -10.95 -18.10
N GLN A 338 2.96 -11.03 -17.37
CA GLN A 338 3.10 -11.94 -16.23
C GLN A 338 2.02 -11.68 -15.16
N VAL A 339 1.73 -10.41 -14.85
CA VAL A 339 0.67 -10.05 -13.89
C VAL A 339 -0.72 -10.31 -14.47
N ALA A 340 -0.93 -10.12 -15.77
CA ALA A 340 -2.18 -10.45 -16.44
C ALA A 340 -2.49 -11.95 -16.39
N ASP A 341 -1.49 -12.80 -16.57
CA ASP A 341 -1.61 -14.25 -16.42
C ASP A 341 -1.90 -14.63 -14.98
N ASN A 342 -1.22 -13.99 -14.02
CA ASN A 342 -1.48 -14.21 -12.60
C ASN A 342 -2.92 -13.84 -12.22
N PHE A 343 -3.39 -12.67 -12.66
CA PHE A 343 -4.77 -12.24 -12.47
C PHE A 343 -5.75 -13.26 -13.05
N SER A 344 -5.48 -13.77 -14.25
CA SER A 344 -6.33 -14.78 -14.91
C SER A 344 -6.38 -16.10 -14.13
N ARG A 345 -5.26 -16.55 -13.55
CA ARG A 345 -5.24 -17.72 -12.64
C ARG A 345 -6.07 -17.48 -11.38
N ASP A 346 -5.96 -16.29 -10.78
CA ASP A 346 -6.77 -15.94 -9.61
C ASP A 346 -8.28 -15.94 -9.94
N LEU A 347 -8.66 -15.53 -11.15
CA LEU A 347 -10.06 -15.60 -11.61
C LEU A 347 -10.60 -17.04 -11.65
N LEU A 348 -9.77 -18.02 -12.01
CA LEU A 348 -10.18 -19.44 -12.03
C LEU A 348 -10.51 -19.98 -10.65
N GLN A 349 -9.94 -19.38 -9.60
CA GLN A 349 -10.21 -19.70 -8.20
C GLN A 349 -11.26 -18.78 -7.58
N SER A 350 -11.88 -17.92 -8.39
CA SER A 350 -12.82 -16.91 -7.94
C SER A 350 -14.24 -17.24 -8.37
N GLN A 351 -15.18 -16.71 -7.60
CA GLN A 351 -16.59 -16.76 -7.93
C GLN A 351 -16.99 -15.49 -8.69
N GLU A 352 -17.43 -15.63 -9.93
CA GLU A 352 -18.01 -14.52 -10.69
C GLU A 352 -19.41 -14.16 -10.18
N TRP A 353 -19.64 -12.87 -9.98
CA TRP A 353 -20.97 -12.31 -9.72
C TRP A 353 -21.61 -11.87 -11.03
N THR A 354 -22.70 -12.54 -11.41
CA THR A 354 -23.57 -12.05 -12.48
C THR A 354 -24.66 -11.13 -11.91
N LEU A 355 -25.31 -10.36 -12.78
CA LEU A 355 -26.41 -9.50 -12.35
C LEU A 355 -27.59 -10.32 -11.80
N GLU A 356 -27.88 -11.46 -12.42
CA GLU A 356 -28.93 -12.40 -12.02
C GLU A 356 -28.63 -12.95 -10.62
N ARG A 357 -27.41 -13.45 -10.40
CA ARG A 357 -26.98 -13.95 -9.09
C ARG A 357 -27.02 -12.86 -8.03
N TRP A 358 -26.59 -11.64 -8.38
CA TRP A 358 -26.66 -10.49 -7.50
C TRP A 358 -28.11 -10.18 -7.09
N GLN A 359 -29.06 -10.23 -8.02
CA GLN A 359 -30.47 -10.00 -7.72
C GLN A 359 -31.09 -11.14 -6.90
N ALA A 360 -30.71 -12.38 -7.14
CA ALA A 360 -31.21 -13.57 -6.43
C ALA A 360 -30.70 -13.73 -4.98
N ARG A 361 -29.78 -12.87 -4.52
CA ARG A 361 -29.20 -12.99 -3.17
C ARG A 361 -30.26 -12.85 -2.06
N GLY A 362 -30.12 -13.68 -1.02
CA GLY A 362 -31.06 -13.79 0.10
C GLY A 362 -31.20 -12.52 0.94
N LEU A 363 -32.31 -12.44 1.70
CA LEU A 363 -32.66 -11.27 2.52
C LEU A 363 -31.60 -10.94 3.57
N TRP A 364 -30.96 -11.95 4.17
CA TRP A 364 -29.89 -11.77 5.13
C TRP A 364 -28.69 -11.02 4.56
N ALA A 365 -28.21 -11.42 3.36
CA ALA A 365 -27.12 -10.73 2.68
C ALA A 365 -27.47 -9.26 2.40
N ARG A 366 -28.71 -8.99 1.95
CA ARG A 366 -29.20 -7.63 1.70
C ARG A 366 -29.26 -6.80 2.98
N LEU A 367 -29.64 -7.41 4.10
CA LEU A 367 -29.68 -6.74 5.41
C LEU A 367 -28.26 -6.37 5.87
N MET A 368 -27.31 -7.31 5.82
CA MET A 368 -25.92 -7.06 6.21
C MET A 368 -25.27 -6.00 5.33
N GLU A 369 -25.50 -6.03 4.01
CA GLU A 369 -25.02 -4.98 3.08
C GLU A 369 -25.56 -3.58 3.46
N ARG A 370 -26.82 -3.49 3.88
CA ARG A 370 -27.44 -2.22 4.30
C ARG A 370 -26.90 -1.75 5.64
N LEU A 371 -26.81 -2.66 6.62
CA LEU A 371 -26.32 -2.36 7.96
C LEU A 371 -24.87 -1.87 7.91
N PHE A 372 -23.96 -2.68 7.37
CA PHE A 372 -22.55 -2.32 7.28
C PHE A 372 -22.31 -1.18 6.28
N GLY A 373 -23.12 -1.07 5.23
CA GLY A 373 -23.08 0.09 4.34
C GLY A 373 -23.50 1.39 5.02
N ALA A 374 -24.49 1.36 5.93
CA ALA A 374 -24.90 2.51 6.71
C ALA A 374 -23.84 2.88 7.74
N LEU A 375 -23.26 1.89 8.44
CA LEU A 375 -22.16 2.10 9.38
C LEU A 375 -20.94 2.72 8.70
N ASP A 376 -20.50 2.18 7.56
CA ASP A 376 -19.42 2.75 6.75
C ASP A 376 -19.73 4.19 6.32
N GLY A 377 -20.95 4.45 5.84
CA GLY A 377 -21.39 5.80 5.48
C GLY A 377 -21.38 6.78 6.66
N TRP A 378 -21.86 6.33 7.83
CA TRP A 378 -21.90 7.12 9.05
C TRP A 378 -20.49 7.42 9.57
N LEU A 379 -19.56 6.46 9.52
CA LEU A 379 -18.16 6.68 9.88
C LEU A 379 -17.49 7.71 8.96
N VAL A 380 -17.79 7.66 7.65
CA VAL A 380 -17.31 8.66 6.68
C VAL A 380 -17.90 10.05 6.96
N GLU A 381 -19.21 10.13 7.25
CA GLU A 381 -19.90 11.40 7.54
C GLU A 381 -19.50 11.99 8.88
N LEU A 382 -19.29 11.17 9.92
CA LEU A 382 -18.71 11.61 11.19
C LEU A 382 -17.33 12.21 10.99
N GLY A 383 -16.48 11.56 10.17
CA GLY A 383 -15.22 12.13 9.75
C GLY A 383 -15.42 13.51 9.11
N TYR A 384 -16.36 13.63 8.17
CA TYR A 384 -16.63 14.86 7.41
C TYR A 384 -17.26 16.00 8.22
N LEU A 385 -18.23 15.71 9.09
CA LEU A 385 -18.91 16.69 9.94
C LEU A 385 -17.99 17.21 11.04
N ARG A 386 -17.07 16.36 11.52
CA ARG A 386 -16.00 16.78 12.42
C ARG A 386 -15.04 17.74 11.68
N ASP A 387 -14.60 17.37 10.47
CA ASP A 387 -13.73 18.21 9.64
C ASP A 387 -14.32 19.60 9.33
N LEU A 388 -15.60 19.71 8.98
CA LEU A 388 -16.26 20.99 8.69
C LEU A 388 -16.35 21.90 9.93
N ARG A 389 -16.78 21.36 11.07
CA ARG A 389 -16.86 22.11 12.34
C ARG A 389 -15.49 22.61 12.79
N ASP A 390 -14.44 21.90 12.42
CA ASP A 390 -13.08 22.20 12.80
C ASP A 390 -12.35 23.14 11.82
N ALA A 391 -12.67 23.07 10.52
CA ALA A 391 -12.24 24.06 9.53
C ALA A 391 -12.83 25.45 9.84
N ASP A 392 -14.10 25.51 10.25
CA ASP A 392 -14.72 26.74 10.72
C ASP A 392 -14.03 27.28 11.98
N ARG A 393 -13.65 26.41 12.93
CA ARG A 393 -12.90 26.82 14.13
C ARG A 393 -11.48 27.31 13.82
N ALA A 394 -10.80 26.74 12.83
CA ALA A 394 -9.47 27.18 12.40
C ALA A 394 -9.53 28.53 11.66
N LEU A 395 -10.56 28.75 10.83
CA LEU A 395 -10.83 30.04 10.18
C LEU A 395 -11.20 31.13 11.20
N LEU A 396 -11.93 30.78 12.25
CA LEU A 396 -12.26 31.70 13.36
C LEU A 396 -11.05 32.04 14.24
N ARG A 397 -10.11 31.10 14.45
CA ARG A 397 -8.87 31.36 15.21
C ARG A 397 -7.84 32.21 14.46
N ASN A 398 -7.89 32.25 13.13
CA ASN A 398 -6.98 33.07 12.31
C ASN A 398 -7.48 34.50 12.06
N ARG A 399 -8.67 34.88 12.55
CA ARG A 399 -9.08 36.29 12.65
C ARG A 399 -8.58 36.89 13.97
N ARG A 400 -7.30 37.26 14.03
CA ARG A 400 -6.87 38.24 15.03
C ARG A 400 -7.45 39.60 14.65
N PRO A 401 -8.03 40.38 15.57
CA PRO A 401 -8.36 41.77 15.28
C PRO A 401 -7.06 42.51 14.94
N SER A 402 -7.08 43.24 13.82
CA SER A 402 -5.99 44.16 13.45
C SER A 402 -5.73 45.11 14.62
N PRO A 403 -4.47 45.38 15.00
CA PRO A 403 -4.20 46.39 16.01
C PRO A 403 -4.68 47.76 15.50
N PRO A 404 -5.15 48.65 16.39
CA PRO A 404 -5.52 49.99 15.99
C PRO A 404 -4.28 50.70 15.44
N VAL A 405 -4.42 51.29 14.26
CA VAL A 405 -3.37 52.10 13.63
C VAL A 405 -3.29 53.43 14.39
N PRO A 406 -2.09 53.90 14.77
CA PRO A 406 -1.91 55.16 15.50
C PRO A 406 -2.29 56.39 14.69
#